data_AF-A0A7X7WUE1-F1
#
_entry.id   AF-A0A7X7WUE1-F1
#
_cell.length_a   1.000
_cell.length_b   1.000
_cell.length_c   1.000
_cell.angle_alpha   90.00
_cell.angle_beta   90.00
_cell.angle_gamma   90.00
#
_symmetry.space_group_name_H-M   'P 1'
#
loop_
_entity.id
_entity.type
_entity.pdbx_description
1 polymer ?
#
loop_
_entity_poly.entity_id
_entity_poly.type
_entity_poly.pdbx_seq_one_letter_code
_entity_poly.pdbx_strand_id
1 'polypeptide(L)'
;MLQKIYKRVLIIIPVLAIVAGVIWWQEWRVPFSILVGGALSLISLRIIVWAVQKFLGTSMAQPIIIGISTIKIFVMFAIMVVLAVFGLLNVVAMITGFTVVLILATIEGYRAAKAGTL
;
A
#
# COMPACT_ATOMS: atom_id res chain seq x y z
N MET A 1 9.69 -11.28 6.75
CA MET A 1 9.45 -9.82 6.66
C MET A 1 7.98 -9.47 6.35
N LEU A 2 7.40 -9.94 5.22
CA LEU A 2 6.03 -9.57 4.83
C LEU A 2 4.95 -9.89 5.86
N GLN A 3 4.99 -11.05 6.52
CA GLN A 3 3.97 -11.41 7.50
C GLN A 3 3.92 -10.43 8.69
N LYS A 4 5.06 -9.83 9.07
CA LYS A 4 5.12 -8.79 10.11
C LYS A 4 4.51 -7.48 9.62
N ILE A 5 4.79 -7.09 8.36
CA ILE A 5 4.18 -5.91 7.72
C ILE A 5 2.67 -6.09 7.64
N TYR A 6 2.20 -7.24 7.15
CA TYR A 6 0.77 -7.56 7.06
C TYR A 6 0.07 -7.47 8.41
N LYS A 7 0.64 -8.09 9.46
CA LYS A 7 0.06 -8.01 10.82
C LYS A 7 0.01 -6.58 11.35
N ARG A 8 1.09 -5.79 11.19
CA ARG A 8 1.12 -4.40 11.64
C ARG A 8 0.13 -3.53 10.88
N VAL A 9 0.07 -3.66 9.56
CA VAL A 9 -0.83 -2.85 8.73
C VAL A 9 -2.29 -3.20 8.99
N LEU A 10 -2.61 -4.49 9.17
CA LEU A 10 -3.96 -4.95 9.49
C LEU A 10 -4.46 -4.45 10.86
N ILE A 11 -3.57 -4.03 11.76
CA ILE A 11 -3.91 -3.39 13.03
C ILE A 11 -3.90 -1.86 12.91
N ILE A 12 -2.85 -1.29 12.31
CA ILE A 12 -2.61 0.17 12.29
C ILE A 12 -3.58 0.90 11.36
N ILE A 13 -3.90 0.34 10.18
CA ILE A 13 -4.80 0.99 9.22
C ILE A 13 -6.24 1.10 9.77
N PRO A 14 -6.84 0.05 10.36
CA PRO A 14 -8.15 0.17 10.99
C PRO A 14 -8.15 1.15 12.17
N VAL A 15 -7.11 1.14 13.02
CA VAL A 15 -7.01 2.09 14.14
C VAL A 15 -6.94 3.53 13.63
N LEU A 16 -6.13 3.81 12.61
CA LEU A 16 -6.07 5.13 11.98
C LEU A 16 -7.41 5.54 11.34
N ALA A 17 -8.09 4.61 10.69
CA ALA A 17 -9.42 4.87 10.12
C ALA A 17 -10.45 5.18 11.23
N ILE A 18 -10.43 4.44 12.34
CA ILE A 18 -11.33 4.70 13.48
C ILE A 18 -11.02 6.07 14.09
N VAL A 19 -9.76 6.39 14.36
CA VAL A 19 -9.36 7.70 14.92
C VAL A 19 -9.77 8.84 13.97
N ALA A 20 -9.53 8.68 12.67
CA ALA A 20 -9.96 9.66 11.68
C ALA A 20 -11.48 9.80 11.61
N GLY A 21 -12.23 8.70 11.74
CA GLY A 21 -13.70 8.73 11.81
C GLY A 21 -14.24 9.39 13.08
N VAL A 22 -13.52 9.28 14.21
CA VAL A 22 -13.90 9.95 15.46
C VAL A 22 -13.64 11.47 15.39
N ILE A 23 -12.53 11.89 14.78
CA ILE A 23 -12.19 13.31 14.66
C ILE A 23 -13.02 14.00 13.56
N TRP A 24 -13.24 13.34 12.42
CA TRP A 24 -14.03 13.84 11.29
C TRP A 24 -15.38 13.11 11.21
N TRP A 25 -16.17 13.17 12.29
CA TRP A 25 -17.46 12.49 12.43
C TRP A 25 -18.45 12.77 11.27
N GLN A 26 -18.34 13.93 10.64
CA GLN A 26 -19.21 14.36 9.54
C GLN A 26 -18.83 13.77 8.17
N GLU A 27 -17.59 13.29 7.99
CA GLU A 27 -17.06 12.90 6.67
C GLU A 27 -16.61 11.43 6.63
N TRP A 28 -17.56 10.52 6.44
CA TRP A 28 -17.31 9.08 6.25
C TRP A 28 -16.31 8.75 5.11
N ARG A 29 -16.13 9.67 4.15
CA ARG A 29 -15.20 9.55 3.03
C ARG A 29 -13.74 9.53 3.51
N VAL A 30 -13.41 10.21 4.60
CA VAL A 30 -12.06 10.30 5.16
C VAL A 30 -11.56 8.92 5.65
N PRO A 31 -12.24 8.24 6.61
CA PRO A 31 -11.82 6.91 7.04
C PRO A 31 -11.86 5.89 5.92
N PHE A 32 -12.86 5.95 5.03
CA PHE A 32 -12.94 5.07 3.86
C PHE A 32 -11.71 5.24 2.94
N SER A 33 -11.32 6.49 2.68
CA SER A 33 -10.15 6.79 1.83
C SER A 33 -8.84 6.31 2.45
N ILE A 34 -8.68 6.43 3.77
CA ILE A 34 -7.51 5.88 4.49
C ILE A 34 -7.43 4.36 4.31
N LEU A 35 -8.56 3.66 4.44
CA LEU A 35 -8.63 2.22 4.23
C LEU A 35 -8.26 1.85 2.80
N VAL A 36 -8.82 2.55 1.81
CA VAL A 36 -8.53 2.32 0.38
C VAL A 36 -7.05 2.56 0.09
N GLY A 37 -6.49 3.69 0.54
CA GLY A 37 -5.08 4.02 0.33
C GLY A 37 -4.14 3.01 0.99
N GLY A 38 -4.47 2.57 2.21
CA GLY A 38 -3.73 1.50 2.90
C GLY A 38 -3.81 0.16 2.17
N ALA A 39 -5.00 -0.23 1.71
CA ALA A 39 -5.21 -1.47 0.96
C ALA A 39 -4.46 -1.48 -0.37
N LEU A 40 -4.54 -0.39 -1.14
CA LEU A 40 -3.81 -0.24 -2.41
C LEU A 40 -2.29 -0.34 -2.20
N SER A 41 -1.77 0.31 -1.15
CA SER A 41 -0.35 0.24 -0.79
C SER A 41 0.08 -1.19 -0.41
N LEU A 42 -0.74 -1.91 0.35
CA LEU A 42 -0.49 -3.32 0.68
C LEU A 42 -0.47 -4.23 -0.54
N ILE A 43 -1.47 -4.11 -1.41
CA ILE A 43 -1.53 -4.88 -2.66
C ILE A 43 -0.31 -4.57 -3.51
N SER A 44 0.08 -3.29 -3.58
CA SER A 44 1.27 -2.86 -4.31
C SER A 44 2.55 -3.51 -3.80
N LEU A 45 2.72 -3.56 -2.47
CA LEU A 45 3.86 -4.23 -1.84
C LEU A 45 3.89 -5.73 -2.13
N ARG A 46 2.72 -6.40 -2.06
CA ARG A 46 2.60 -7.83 -2.36
C ARG A 46 2.99 -8.16 -3.78
N ILE A 47 2.54 -7.36 -4.75
CA ILE A 47 2.84 -7.55 -6.18
C ILE A 47 4.34 -7.40 -6.42
N ILE A 48 4.98 -6.38 -5.86
CA ILE A 48 6.43 -6.19 -6.00
C ILE A 48 7.17 -7.38 -5.41
N VAL A 49 6.85 -7.77 -4.18
CA VAL A 49 7.53 -8.90 -3.51
C VAL A 49 7.39 -10.17 -4.32
N TRP A 50 6.19 -10.46 -4.82
CA TRP A 50 5.96 -11.65 -5.64
C TRP A 50 6.75 -11.60 -6.94
N ALA A 51 6.78 -10.44 -7.62
CA ALA A 51 7.54 -10.25 -8.85
C ALA A 51 9.05 -10.42 -8.60
N VAL A 52 9.55 -9.81 -7.53
CA VAL A 52 10.93 -9.92 -7.06
C VAL A 52 11.28 -11.38 -6.79
N GLN A 53 10.51 -12.09 -5.94
CA GLN A 53 10.77 -13.49 -5.61
C GLN A 53 10.70 -14.44 -6.82
N LYS A 54 9.83 -14.17 -7.79
CA LYS A 54 9.62 -15.04 -8.94
C LYS A 54 10.64 -14.82 -10.05
N PHE A 55 11.10 -13.58 -10.25
CA PHE A 55 11.90 -13.21 -11.41
C PHE A 55 13.35 -12.84 -11.08
N LEU A 56 13.72 -12.60 -9.82
CA LEU A 56 15.13 -12.41 -9.46
C LEU A 56 15.98 -13.61 -9.88
N GLY A 57 17.16 -13.33 -10.46
CA GLY A 57 18.09 -14.35 -10.95
C GLY A 57 17.89 -14.74 -12.42
N THR A 58 16.85 -14.23 -13.09
CA THR A 58 16.66 -14.41 -14.53
C THR A 58 17.33 -13.29 -15.33
N SER A 59 17.84 -13.59 -16.54
CA SER A 59 18.43 -12.57 -17.44
C SER A 59 17.43 -11.46 -17.82
N MET A 60 16.13 -11.73 -17.71
CA MET A 60 15.03 -10.79 -17.99
C MET A 60 14.38 -10.22 -16.72
N ALA A 61 15.00 -10.37 -15.54
CA ALA A 61 14.41 -9.96 -14.26
C ALA A 61 14.01 -8.48 -14.25
N GLN A 62 14.92 -7.60 -14.67
CA GLN A 62 14.75 -6.15 -14.62
C GLN A 62 13.60 -5.65 -15.51
N PRO A 63 13.53 -5.97 -16.82
CA PRO A 63 12.41 -5.53 -17.66
C PRO A 63 11.07 -6.11 -17.21
N ILE A 64 11.02 -7.35 -16.71
CA ILE A 64 9.77 -7.96 -16.21
C ILE A 64 9.26 -7.26 -14.94
N ILE A 65 10.14 -7.00 -13.97
CA ILE A 65 9.77 -6.32 -12.72
C ILE A 65 9.29 -4.88 -13.01
N ILE A 66 9.95 -4.18 -13.93
CA ILE A 66 9.52 -2.84 -14.39
C ILE A 66 8.15 -2.94 -15.08
N GLY A 67 7.96 -3.88 -16.00
CA GLY A 67 6.68 -4.07 -16.71
C GLY A 67 5.51 -4.34 -15.76
N ILE A 68 5.71 -5.24 -14.78
CA ILE A 68 4.72 -5.51 -13.72
C ILE A 68 4.43 -4.24 -12.91
N SER A 69 5.46 -3.46 -12.59
CA SER A 69 5.30 -2.21 -11.85
C SER A 69 4.49 -1.16 -12.62
N THR A 70 4.72 -1.02 -13.93
CA THR A 70 3.97 -0.12 -14.81
C THR A 70 2.50 -0.52 -14.91
N ILE A 71 2.21 -1.80 -15.17
CA ILE A 71 0.84 -2.34 -15.22
C ILE A 71 0.14 -2.09 -13.89
N LYS A 72 0.81 -2.38 -12.78
CA LYS A 72 0.30 -2.17 -11.44
C LYS A 72 -0.05 -0.70 -11.17
N ILE A 73 0.80 0.25 -11.57
CA ILE A 73 0.52 1.69 -11.44
C ILE A 73 -0.70 2.06 -12.27
N PHE A 74 -0.81 1.57 -13.51
CA PHE A 74 -1.95 1.82 -14.37
C PHE A 74 -3.26 1.30 -13.76
N VAL A 75 -3.26 0.08 -13.22
CA VAL A 75 -4.42 -0.50 -12.53
C VAL A 75 -4.80 0.30 -11.29
N MET A 76 -3.82 0.69 -10.46
CA MET A 76 -4.07 1.53 -9.28
C MET A 76 -4.66 2.88 -9.68
N PHE A 77 -4.15 3.50 -10.74
CA PHE A 77 -4.66 4.75 -11.28
C PHE A 77 -6.11 4.59 -11.78
N ALA A 78 -6.41 3.55 -12.54
CA ALA A 78 -7.77 3.27 -13.01
C ALA A 78 -8.75 3.11 -11.85
N ILE A 79 -8.38 2.35 -10.81
CA ILE A 79 -9.20 2.18 -9.60
C ILE A 79 -9.44 3.54 -8.93
N MET A 80 -8.40 4.35 -8.77
CA MET A 80 -8.51 5.67 -8.17
C MET A 80 -9.42 6.61 -8.96
N VAL A 81 -9.30 6.65 -10.29
CA VAL A 81 -10.15 7.48 -11.16
C VAL A 81 -11.61 7.07 -11.00
N VAL A 82 -11.91 5.77 -11.05
CA VAL A 82 -13.28 5.27 -10.86
C VAL A 82 -13.83 5.72 -9.51
N LEU A 83 -13.09 5.49 -8.43
CA LEU A 83 -13.52 5.88 -7.08
C LEU A 83 -13.65 7.40 -6.90
N ALA A 84 -12.81 8.19 -7.56
CA ALA A 84 -12.88 9.65 -7.55
C ALA A 84 -14.08 10.19 -8.32
N VAL A 85 -14.44 9.59 -9.47
CA VAL A 85 -15.63 9.96 -10.26
C VAL A 85 -16.92 9.75 -9.45
N PHE A 86 -16.98 8.70 -8.63
CA PHE A 86 -18.10 8.48 -7.71
C PHE A 86 -18.08 9.39 -6.47
N GLY A 87 -17.09 10.27 -6.32
CA GLY A 87 -16.96 11.16 -5.16
C GLY A 87 -16.71 10.42 -3.84
N LEU A 88 -16.23 9.18 -3.90
CA LEU A 88 -16.01 8.32 -2.73
C LEU A 88 -14.69 8.62 -2.03
N LEU A 89 -13.76 9.30 -2.70
CA LEU A 89 -12.40 9.52 -2.22
C LEU A 89 -12.14 10.95 -1.78
N ASN A 90 -11.52 11.06 -0.61
CA ASN A 90 -10.71 12.19 -0.20
C ASN A 90 -9.24 11.85 -0.51
N VAL A 91 -8.68 12.56 -1.50
CA VAL A 91 -7.31 12.31 -2.01
C VAL A 91 -6.27 12.44 -0.89
N VAL A 92 -6.41 13.44 -0.02
CA VAL A 92 -5.47 13.67 1.09
C VAL A 92 -5.49 12.50 2.05
N ALA A 93 -6.68 12.08 2.49
CA ALA A 93 -6.85 10.96 3.41
C ALA A 93 -6.34 9.63 2.81
N MET A 94 -6.55 9.42 1.51
CA MET A 94 -6.04 8.25 0.80
C MET A 94 -4.51 8.22 0.76
N ILE A 95 -3.87 9.35 0.45
CA ILE A 95 -2.40 9.47 0.46
C ILE A 95 -1.85 9.22 1.87
N THR A 96 -2.54 9.64 2.92
CA THR A 96 -2.17 9.34 4.31
C THR A 96 -2.14 7.83 4.56
N GLY A 97 -3.21 7.12 4.21
CA GLY A 97 -3.28 5.66 4.33
C GLY A 97 -2.16 4.95 3.56
N PHE A 98 -1.88 5.41 2.34
CA PHE A 98 -0.80 4.87 1.52
C PHE A 98 0.58 5.07 2.15
N THR A 99 0.85 6.29 2.63
CA THR A 99 2.13 6.69 3.23
C THR A 99 2.42 5.93 4.52
N VAL A 100 1.41 5.69 5.35
CA VAL A 100 1.59 4.91 6.59
C VAL A 100 2.09 3.49 6.27
N VAL A 101 1.48 2.83 5.28
CA VAL A 101 1.93 1.50 4.84
C VAL A 101 3.34 1.55 4.27
N LEU A 102 3.68 2.58 3.49
CA LEU A 102 5.02 2.78 2.96
C LEU A 102 6.06 2.92 4.09
N ILE A 103 5.79 3.74 5.11
CA ILE A 103 6.67 3.94 6.26
C ILE A 103 6.89 2.61 7.00
N LEU A 104 5.81 1.87 7.27
CA LEU A 104 5.90 0.56 7.94
C LEU A 104 6.71 -0.44 7.12
N ALA A 105 6.50 -0.47 5.80
CA ALA A 105 7.25 -1.33 4.89
C ALA A 105 8.74 -0.97 4.89
N THR A 106 9.09 0.32 4.85
CA THR A 106 10.47 0.81 4.88
C THR A 106 11.16 0.47 6.20
N ILE A 107 10.49 0.68 7.35
CA ILE A 107 11.05 0.36 8.68
C ILE A 107 11.34 -1.14 8.79
N GLU A 108 10.38 -2.00 8.41
CA GLU A 108 10.56 -3.44 8.47
C GLU A 108 11.59 -3.94 7.44
N GLY A 109 11.66 -3.30 6.26
CA GLY A 109 12.69 -3.55 5.25
C GLY A 109 14.09 -3.22 5.75
N TYR A 110 14.26 -2.05 6.36
CA TYR A 110 15.53 -1.63 6.96
C TYR A 110 15.95 -2.56 8.10
N ARG A 111 15.01 -2.95 8.97
CA ARG A 111 15.28 -3.91 10.05
C ARG A 111 15.70 -5.28 9.52
N ALA A 112 15.06 -5.77 8.47
CA ALA A 112 15.42 -7.05 7.83
C ALA A 112 16.83 -7.00 7.21
N ALA A 113 17.16 -5.89 6.54
CA ALA A 113 18.49 -5.64 5.97
C ALA A 113 19.57 -5.61 7.04
N LYS A 114 19.34 -4.87 8.13
CA LYS A 114 20.28 -4.75 9.25
C LYS A 114 20.48 -6.07 10.00
N ALA A 115 19.47 -6.93 10.05
CA ALA A 115 19.55 -8.24 10.69
C ALA A 115 20.19 -9.33 9.82
N GLY A 116 20.55 -9.05 8.56
CA GLY A 116 21.09 -10.03 7.63
C GLY A 116 20.08 -11.11 7.20
N THR A 117 18.78 -10.82 7.31
CA THR A 117 17.67 -11.76 7.02
C THR A 117 16.91 -11.41 5.74
N LEU A 118 17.61 -10.89 4.74
CA LEU A 118 17.06 -10.60 3.41
C LEU A 118 17.14 -11.81 2.49
#